data_AF-A0A959MU38-F1
#
_entry.id   AF-A0A959MU38-F1
#
_cell.length_a   1.000
_cell.length_b   1.000
_cell.length_c   1.000
_cell.angle_alpha   90.00
_cell.angle_beta   90.00
_cell.angle_gamma   90.00
#
_symmetry.space_group_name_H-M   'P 1'
#
loop_
_entity.id
_entity.type
_entity.pdbx_description
1 polymer ?
#
loop_
_entity_poly.entity_id
_entity_poly.type
_entity_poly.pdbx_seq_one_letter_code
_entity_poly.pdbx_strand_id
1 'polypeptide(L)'
;MIKKYLLHIILIAGFILIGIRANAGENEIPSSQLDGFGSGNSAGNVDDYKLYQNYPNPFNPVTKISYKINNEGFVSLKVYNLVGQVVGVLVNENQEPGTYSVIFNGNQLTTGIYLYKLQVNGFTTVKRMTLIK
;
A
#
# COMPACT_ATOMS: atom_id res chain seq x y z
N MET A 1 -36.43 20.52 -20.56
CA MET A 1 -35.00 20.34 -20.22
C MET A 1 -34.50 18.89 -20.21
N ILE A 2 -35.28 17.87 -20.61
CA ILE A 2 -34.90 16.44 -20.50
C ILE A 2 -34.26 15.87 -21.79
N LYS A 3 -34.36 16.54 -22.94
CA LYS A 3 -33.81 16.02 -24.21
C LYS A 3 -32.28 16.12 -24.36
N LYS A 4 -31.55 16.80 -23.47
CA LYS A 4 -30.08 16.97 -23.58
C LYS A 4 -29.26 15.85 -22.90
N TYR A 5 -29.85 15.12 -21.94
CA TYR A 5 -29.19 14.01 -21.23
C TYR A 5 -29.33 12.65 -21.95
N LEU A 6 -30.38 12.48 -22.76
CA LEU A 6 -30.63 11.22 -23.48
C LEU A 6 -29.63 10.96 -24.61
N LEU A 7 -28.96 12.00 -25.13
CA LEU A 7 -27.94 11.88 -26.19
C LEU A 7 -26.55 11.49 -25.63
N HIS A 8 -26.29 11.68 -24.33
CA HIS A 8 -24.99 11.34 -23.73
C HIS A 8 -24.92 9.90 -23.20
N ILE A 9 -26.07 9.24 -22.96
CA ILE A 9 -26.12 7.87 -22.45
C ILE A 9 -25.93 6.83 -23.58
N ILE A 10 -26.17 7.21 -24.85
CA ILE A 10 -26.01 6.31 -26.00
C ILE A 10 -24.53 6.19 -26.44
N LEU A 11 -23.64 7.10 -26.03
CA LEU A 11 -22.21 7.03 -26.37
C LEU A 11 -21.36 6.17 -25.43
N ILE A 12 -21.89 5.73 -24.29
CA ILE A 12 -21.10 5.00 -23.27
C ILE A 12 -21.41 3.49 -23.25
N ALA A 13 -22.54 3.06 -23.82
CA ALA A 13 -22.93 1.64 -23.85
C ALA A 13 -22.56 0.89 -25.16
N GLY A 14 -21.85 1.55 -26.09
CA GLY A 14 -21.59 1.02 -27.44
C GLY A 14 -20.27 0.27 -27.64
N PHE A 15 -19.46 0.01 -26.60
CA PHE A 15 -18.08 -0.46 -26.78
C PHE A 15 -17.69 -1.79 -26.16
N ILE A 16 -18.62 -2.60 -25.65
CA ILE A 16 -18.29 -3.95 -25.16
C ILE A 16 -19.37 -4.95 -25.54
N LEU A 17 -19.29 -5.48 -26.77
CA LEU A 17 -19.59 -6.88 -27.04
C LEU A 17 -18.90 -7.36 -28.32
N ILE A 18 -18.31 -8.55 -28.21
CA ILE A 18 -17.31 -9.18 -29.09
C ILE A 18 -17.92 -9.78 -30.36
N GLY A 19 -17.19 -9.74 -31.47
CA GLY A 19 -17.46 -10.54 -32.67
C GLY A 19 -16.17 -10.92 -33.38
N ILE A 20 -15.74 -12.18 -33.22
CA ILE A 20 -14.56 -12.80 -33.83
C ILE A 20 -14.76 -12.87 -35.35
N ARG A 21 -13.79 -12.40 -36.14
CA ARG A 21 -13.56 -12.88 -37.52
C ARG A 21 -12.07 -12.95 -37.78
N ALA A 22 -11.57 -14.17 -37.95
CA ALA A 22 -10.23 -14.43 -38.45
C ALA A 22 -10.10 -13.92 -39.89
N ASN A 23 -9.02 -13.22 -40.20
CA ASN A 23 -8.51 -13.13 -41.56
C ASN A 23 -6.98 -13.21 -41.51
N ALA A 24 -6.46 -14.28 -42.09
CA ALA A 24 -5.04 -14.49 -42.33
C ALA A 24 -4.61 -13.71 -43.59
N GLY A 25 -3.35 -13.26 -43.60
CA GLY A 25 -2.66 -12.85 -44.82
C GLY A 25 -2.18 -11.40 -44.86
N GLU A 26 -0.86 -11.26 -44.65
CA GLU A 26 0.07 -10.38 -45.38
C GLU A 26 -0.14 -8.86 -45.33
N ASN A 27 0.81 -8.11 -44.74
CA ASN A 27 2.01 -7.66 -45.47
C ASN A 27 2.89 -6.75 -44.59
N GLU A 28 4.19 -6.78 -44.85
CA GLU A 28 5.27 -6.20 -44.05
C GLU A 28 5.34 -4.65 -44.12
N ILE A 29 5.76 -3.99 -43.02
CA ILE A 29 6.42 -2.67 -43.10
C ILE A 29 7.85 -2.79 -42.55
N PRO A 30 8.89 -2.71 -43.38
CA PRO A 30 10.29 -2.64 -42.96
C PRO A 30 10.74 -1.21 -42.60
N SER A 31 11.75 -1.16 -41.74
CA SER A 31 12.34 -0.03 -41.01
C SER A 31 12.72 1.24 -41.80
N SER A 32 12.24 2.41 -41.36
CA SER A 32 13.04 3.65 -41.29
C SER A 32 12.44 4.65 -40.26
N GLN A 33 13.16 4.84 -39.14
CA GLN A 33 13.47 6.09 -38.42
C GLN A 33 12.55 7.32 -38.64
N LEU A 34 12.11 8.13 -37.66
CA LEU A 34 12.37 8.33 -36.23
C LEU A 34 11.26 9.30 -35.76
N ASP A 35 10.60 9.05 -34.63
CA ASP A 35 10.10 10.12 -33.74
C ASP A 35 10.12 9.54 -32.33
N GLY A 36 11.01 10.09 -31.51
CA GLY A 36 11.35 9.55 -30.21
C GLY A 36 10.22 9.71 -29.19
N PHE A 37 9.87 8.61 -28.55
CA PHE A 37 9.62 8.59 -27.11
C PHE A 37 10.33 7.38 -26.51
N GLY A 38 11.60 7.57 -26.20
CA GLY A 38 12.24 6.77 -25.16
C GLY A 38 11.55 7.09 -23.85
N SER A 39 10.60 6.25 -23.43
CA SER A 39 10.22 6.12 -22.04
C SER A 39 10.97 4.92 -21.46
N GLY A 40 12.30 4.98 -21.48
CA GLY A 40 13.05 4.41 -20.39
C GLY A 40 12.81 5.31 -19.17
N ASN A 41 12.62 4.69 -18.00
CA ASN A 41 12.38 5.28 -16.67
C ASN A 41 10.89 5.48 -16.34
N SER A 42 10.25 4.69 -15.48
CA SER A 42 10.79 3.78 -14.47
C SER A 42 9.75 2.69 -14.25
N ALA A 43 10.15 1.42 -14.40
CA ALA A 43 9.68 0.42 -13.46
C ALA A 43 10.20 0.89 -12.09
N GLY A 44 9.50 1.85 -11.49
CA GLY A 44 9.75 2.25 -10.12
C GLY A 44 9.64 0.95 -9.37
N ASN A 45 10.75 0.48 -8.79
CA ASN A 45 10.73 -0.63 -7.87
C ASN A 45 9.55 -0.35 -6.95
N VAL A 46 8.49 -1.17 -7.06
CA VAL A 46 7.37 -1.07 -6.13
C VAL A 46 7.99 -1.56 -4.84
N ASP A 47 8.55 -0.63 -4.08
CA ASP A 47 9.15 -0.94 -2.80
C ASP A 47 8.00 -1.43 -1.92
N ASP A 48 7.90 -2.75 -1.86
CA ASP A 48 6.77 -3.53 -1.34
C ASP A 48 6.73 -3.51 0.21
N TYR A 49 7.00 -2.35 0.81
CA TYR A 49 6.99 -2.13 2.25
C TYR A 49 5.57 -2.38 2.76
N LYS A 50 5.44 -3.12 3.87
CA LYS A 50 4.12 -3.48 4.40
C LYS A 50 4.09 -3.44 5.91
N LEU A 51 3.10 -2.77 6.46
CA LEU A 51 2.72 -2.89 7.87
C LEU A 51 1.44 -3.71 7.95
N TYR A 52 1.43 -4.79 8.73
CA TYR A 52 0.27 -5.66 8.88
C TYR A 52 -0.61 -5.19 10.03
N GLN A 53 -1.88 -5.58 10.00
CA GLN A 53 -2.76 -5.39 11.14
C GLN A 53 -2.21 -6.18 12.33
N ASN A 54 -2.16 -5.56 13.51
CA ASN A 54 -1.77 -6.25 14.73
C ASN A 54 -2.73 -7.40 15.02
N TYR A 55 -2.24 -8.49 15.59
CA TYR A 55 -3.06 -9.63 15.97
C TYR A 55 -2.68 -10.14 17.37
N PRO A 56 -3.67 -10.33 18.27
CA PRO A 56 -5.10 -10.05 18.10
C PRO A 56 -5.41 -8.54 18.00
N ASN A 57 -6.57 -8.17 17.46
CA ASN A 57 -7.15 -6.82 17.52
C ASN A 57 -8.70 -6.91 17.54
N PRO A 58 -9.39 -6.45 18.59
CA PRO A 58 -8.86 -5.87 19.84
C PRO A 58 -7.91 -6.81 20.59
N PHE A 59 -7.01 -6.25 21.40
CA PHE A 59 -6.02 -7.02 22.15
C PHE A 59 -6.12 -6.81 23.66
N ASN A 60 -5.70 -7.81 24.44
CA ASN A 60 -5.65 -7.78 25.91
C ASN A 60 -4.43 -8.54 26.42
N PRO A 61 -3.53 -7.90 27.19
CA PRO A 61 -2.94 -6.59 26.93
C PRO A 61 -1.78 -6.72 25.94
N VAL A 62 -1.59 -7.90 25.33
CA VAL A 62 -0.48 -8.21 24.43
C VAL A 62 -0.99 -8.41 23.01
N THR A 63 -0.26 -7.87 22.03
CA THR A 63 -0.51 -8.08 20.60
C THR A 63 0.82 -8.22 19.86
N LYS A 64 0.77 -8.82 18.67
CA LYS A 64 1.91 -8.91 17.75
C LYS A 64 1.71 -7.95 16.59
N ILE A 65 2.74 -7.17 16.29
CA ILE A 65 2.79 -6.28 15.13
C ILE A 65 3.83 -6.82 14.16
N SER A 66 3.40 -7.12 12.94
CA SER A 66 4.27 -7.62 11.88
C SER A 66 4.44 -6.59 10.77
N TYR A 67 5.60 -6.57 10.12
CA TYR A 67 5.90 -5.70 8.99
C TYR A 67 6.95 -6.34 8.05
N LYS A 68 7.02 -5.85 6.81
CA LYS A 68 7.96 -6.27 5.78
C LYS A 68 8.71 -5.04 5.26
N ILE A 69 10.03 -5.18 5.11
CA ILE A 69 10.91 -4.24 4.42
C ILE A 69 11.64 -4.97 3.28
N ASN A 70 11.84 -4.33 2.13
CA ASN A 70 12.51 -4.97 0.97
C ASN A 70 13.89 -4.43 0.68
N ASN A 71 14.25 -3.29 1.27
CA ASN A 71 15.58 -2.73 1.18
C ASN A 71 16.08 -2.50 2.61
N GLU A 72 17.40 -2.63 2.79
CA GLU A 72 18.07 -2.20 4.02
C GLU A 72 17.68 -0.75 4.34
N GLY A 73 17.49 -0.45 5.62
CA GLY A 73 17.25 0.92 6.04
C GLY A 73 17.00 1.07 7.52
N PHE A 74 16.99 2.33 7.97
CA PHE A 74 16.64 2.66 9.34
C PHE A 74 15.14 2.53 9.55
N VAL A 75 14.74 1.55 10.37
CA VAL A 75 13.34 1.26 10.70
C VAL A 75 12.95 1.93 12.01
N SER A 76 11.88 2.72 11.97
CA SER A 76 11.23 3.26 13.15
C SER A 76 9.80 2.76 13.27
N LEU A 77 9.52 1.94 14.29
CA LEU A 77 8.19 1.47 14.63
C LEU A 77 7.81 1.98 16.03
N LYS A 78 6.83 2.88 16.08
CA LYS A 78 6.42 3.57 17.31
C LYS A 78 4.91 3.48 17.50
N VAL A 79 4.47 3.46 18.75
CA VAL A 79 3.06 3.48 19.18
C VAL A 79 2.72 4.85 19.74
N TYR A 80 1.53 5.33 19.40
CA TYR A 80 1.02 6.66 19.73
C TYR A 80 -0.38 6.58 20.33
N ASN A 81 -0.71 7.50 21.23
CA ASN A 81 -2.10 7.77 21.59
C ASN A 81 -2.76 8.71 20.56
N LEU A 82 -4.07 8.99 20.72
CA LEU A 82 -4.84 9.82 19.78
C LEU A 82 -4.39 11.28 19.73
N VAL A 83 -3.67 11.76 20.74
CA VAL A 83 -3.12 13.13 20.80
C VAL A 83 -1.73 13.19 20.13
N GLY A 84 -1.22 12.08 19.62
CA GLY A 84 0.07 12.00 18.94
C GLY A 84 1.28 11.85 19.87
N GLN A 85 1.07 11.59 21.16
CA GLN A 85 2.18 11.31 22.08
C GLN A 85 2.70 9.89 21.86
N VAL A 86 4.02 9.72 21.83
CA VAL A 86 4.67 8.40 21.76
C VAL A 86 4.50 7.69 23.10
N VAL A 87 3.84 6.53 23.09
CA VAL A 87 3.63 5.67 24.26
C VAL A 87 4.43 4.38 24.20
N GLY A 88 5.14 4.13 23.10
CA GLY A 88 6.04 2.99 22.95
C GLY A 88 6.94 3.13 21.73
N VAL A 89 8.20 2.73 21.87
CA VAL A 89 9.16 2.58 20.77
C VAL A 89 9.48 1.10 20.67
N LEU A 90 9.06 0.46 19.59
CA LEU A 90 9.19 -0.99 19.41
C LEU A 90 10.44 -1.35 18.60
N VAL A 91 10.79 -0.49 17.64
CA VAL A 91 11.95 -0.64 16.75
C VAL A 91 12.51 0.73 16.44
N ASN A 92 13.83 0.87 16.47
CA ASN A 92 14.53 2.11 16.14
C ASN A 92 15.99 1.83 15.76
N GLU A 93 16.20 1.07 14.69
CA GLU A 93 17.50 0.54 14.29
C GLU A 93 17.57 0.28 12.78
N ASN A 94 18.76 0.05 12.23
CA ASN A 94 18.92 -0.44 10.86
C ASN A 94 18.54 -1.92 10.78
N GLN A 95 17.81 -2.29 9.73
CA GLN A 95 17.43 -3.67 9.46
C GLN A 95 17.65 -4.02 8.00
N GLU A 96 18.07 -5.25 7.75
CA GLU A 96 18.17 -5.86 6.43
C GLU A 96 16.79 -6.14 5.82
N PRO A 97 16.67 -6.38 4.51
CA PRO A 97 15.43 -6.83 3.90
C PRO A 97 14.85 -8.07 4.59
N GLY A 98 13.57 -8.04 4.95
CA GLY A 98 12.95 -9.12 5.71
C GLY A 98 11.52 -8.87 6.17
N THR A 99 10.94 -9.91 6.76
CA THR A 99 9.66 -9.83 7.48
C THR A 99 9.92 -9.98 8.97
N TYR A 100 9.44 -9.02 9.75
CA TYR A 100 9.70 -8.89 11.17
C TYR A 100 8.41 -8.95 11.95
N SER A 101 8.51 -9.33 13.22
CA SER A 101 7.41 -9.31 14.18
C SER A 101 7.90 -8.87 15.53
N VAL A 102 7.17 -7.94 16.15
CA VAL A 102 7.46 -7.44 17.50
C VAL A 102 6.23 -7.60 18.38
N ILE A 103 6.47 -7.90 19.65
CA ILE A 103 5.42 -7.96 20.67
C ILE A 103 5.24 -6.58 21.26
N PHE A 104 3.99 -6.13 21.34
CA PHE A 104 3.61 -4.94 22.07
C PHE A 104 2.78 -5.33 23.29
N ASN A 105 3.19 -4.85 24.46
CA ASN A 105 2.47 -5.03 25.72
C ASN A 105 1.94 -3.68 26.21
N GLY A 106 0.61 -3.55 26.22
CA GLY A 106 -0.12 -2.35 26.65
C GLY A 106 -0.52 -2.35 28.14
N ASN A 107 0.08 -3.18 28.99
CA ASN A 107 -0.29 -3.30 30.42
C ASN A 107 -0.38 -1.96 31.16
N GLN A 108 0.58 -1.07 30.90
CA GLN A 108 0.69 0.24 31.54
C GLN A 108 -0.20 1.32 30.89
N LEU A 109 -0.95 0.96 29.84
CA LEU A 109 -1.83 1.85 29.12
C LEU A 109 -3.30 1.64 29.52
N THR A 110 -4.13 2.64 29.26
CA THR A 110 -5.57 2.57 29.48
C THR A 110 -6.26 1.90 28.29
N THR A 111 -7.41 1.25 28.53
CA THR A 111 -8.31 0.79 27.46
C THR A 111 -8.60 1.95 26.49
N GLY A 112 -8.55 1.68 25.19
CA GLY A 112 -8.72 2.72 24.18
C GLY A 112 -8.08 2.41 22.84
N ILE A 113 -8.10 3.43 21.98
CA ILE A 113 -7.55 3.38 20.63
C ILE A 113 -6.11 3.91 20.63
N TYR A 114 -5.25 3.17 19.96
CA TYR A 114 -3.84 3.53 19.73
C TYR A 114 -3.52 3.43 18.24
N LEU A 115 -2.50 4.19 17.83
CA LEU A 115 -1.95 4.13 16.49
C LEU A 115 -0.52 3.59 16.56
N TYR A 116 -0.10 2.84 15.56
CA TYR A 116 1.30 2.47 15.40
C TYR A 116 1.75 2.83 13.99
N LYS A 117 2.95 3.40 13.90
CA LYS A 117 3.52 3.98 12.69
C LYS A 117 4.85 3.31 12.39
N LEU A 118 4.98 2.80 11.17
CA LEU A 118 6.22 2.31 10.59
C LEU A 118 6.78 3.37 9.66
N GLN A 119 8.08 3.66 9.79
CA GLN A 119 8.82 4.54 8.88
C GLN A 119 10.14 3.87 8.48
N VAL A 120 10.45 3.85 7.18
CA VAL A 120 11.70 3.31 6.61
C VAL A 120 11.89 3.87 5.20
N ASN A 121 13.08 4.34 4.83
CA ASN A 121 13.42 4.82 3.48
C ASN A 121 12.36 5.75 2.84
N GLY A 122 11.80 6.67 3.62
CA GLY A 122 10.74 7.60 3.18
C GLY A 122 9.33 6.99 3.13
N PHE A 123 9.19 5.66 3.13
CA PHE A 123 7.91 4.99 3.32
C PHE A 123 7.38 5.23 4.73
N THR A 124 6.13 5.65 4.84
CA THR A 124 5.44 5.82 6.13
C THR A 124 4.05 5.22 6.03
N THR A 125 3.70 4.36 6.98
CA THR A 125 2.37 3.78 7.09
C THR A 125 1.92 3.72 8.54
N VAL A 126 0.63 3.90 8.76
CA VAL A 126 0.01 3.96 10.09
C VAL A 126 -1.14 2.99 10.14
N LYS A 127 -1.28 2.28 11.26
CA LYS A 127 -2.43 1.43 11.54
C LYS A 127 -2.96 1.69 12.95
N ARG A 128 -4.23 1.34 13.13
CA ARG A 128 -4.98 1.53 14.37
C ARG A 128 -5.13 0.18 15.08
N MET A 129 -5.04 0.19 16.40
CA MET A 129 -5.33 -0.96 17.26
C MET A 129 -6.17 -0.54 18.47
N THR A 130 -6.91 -1.49 19.03
CA THR A 130 -7.79 -1.26 20.18
C THR A 130 -7.34 -2.14 21.33
N LEU A 131 -6.94 -1.52 22.44
CA LEU A 131 -6.64 -2.21 23.71
C LEU A 131 -7.94 -2.35 24.50
N ILE A 132 -8.25 -3.57 24.93
CA ILE A 132 -9.33 -3.87 25.87
C ILE A 132 -8.72 -4.65 27.06
N LYS A 133 -8.85 -4.11 28.27
CA LYS A 133 -8.48 -4.79 29.51
C LYS A 133 -9.56 -4.58 30.56
#